data_AF-A0A7J4V7F9-F1
#
_entry.id   AF-A0A7J4V7F9-F1
#
_cell.length_a   1.000
_cell.length_b   1.000
_cell.length_c   1.000
_cell.angle_alpha   90.00
_cell.angle_beta   90.00
_cell.angle_gamma   90.00
#
_symmetry.space_group_name_H-M   'P 1'
#
loop_
_entity.id
_entity.type
_entity.pdbx_description
1 polymer ?
#
loop_
_entity_poly.entity_id
_entity_poly.type
_entity_poly.pdbx_seq_one_letter_code
_entity_poly.pdbx_strand_id
1 'polypeptide(L)'
;VFIKGGDQYDYINYWKGTLTEDAIRAVWQRGGVVAGTSAGAMVLSEFIISAKYGSLSPESALSNPFVQAGHIETDFLNLASGLIFDTHFIERARQGRLVAQMVKLFNEGHTSVRGVGIDDRTAICISPNGKGVVMGSGAVSVYRADTATAFAVNGTQYEINNLLVALKW
;
A
#
# COMPACT_ATOMS: atom_id res chain seq x y z
N VAL A 1 -2.10 18.85 -4.12
CA VAL A 1 -3.06 18.03 -4.91
C VAL A 1 -3.78 17.10 -3.95
N PHE A 2 -5.09 16.91 -4.08
CA PHE A 2 -5.85 15.95 -3.29
C PHE A 2 -6.57 14.95 -4.19
N ILE A 3 -6.33 13.65 -4.00
CA ILE A 3 -6.92 12.56 -4.79
C ILE A 3 -8.03 11.91 -3.98
N LYS A 4 -9.26 11.93 -4.49
CA LYS A 4 -10.44 11.39 -3.81
C LYS A 4 -10.44 9.86 -3.78
N GLY A 5 -11.37 9.28 -3.02
CA GLY A 5 -11.67 7.85 -3.09
C GLY A 5 -12.33 7.44 -4.42
N GLY A 6 -12.42 6.13 -4.65
CA GLY A 6 -12.90 5.55 -5.91
C GLY A 6 -12.28 4.18 -6.11
N ASP A 7 -11.98 3.85 -7.36
CA ASP A 7 -11.22 2.66 -7.74
C ASP A 7 -9.75 3.05 -7.99
N GLN A 8 -8.79 2.26 -7.48
CA GLN A 8 -7.36 2.50 -7.71
C GLN A 8 -7.01 2.34 -9.19
N TYR A 9 -7.67 1.39 -9.87
CA TYR A 9 -7.40 1.08 -11.25
C TYR A 9 -7.82 2.22 -12.19
N ASP A 10 -8.86 2.98 -11.86
CA ASP A 10 -9.23 4.15 -12.66
C ASP A 10 -8.08 5.15 -12.74
N TYR A 11 -7.45 5.47 -11.60
CA TYR A 11 -6.31 6.38 -11.58
C TYR A 11 -5.13 5.83 -12.36
N ILE A 12 -4.81 4.55 -12.20
CA ILE A 12 -3.73 3.90 -12.93
C ILE A 12 -4.02 3.92 -14.44
N ASN A 13 -5.19 3.43 -14.86
CA ASN A 13 -5.57 3.24 -16.24
C ASN A 13 -5.67 4.55 -17.02
N TYR A 14 -6.15 5.63 -16.38
CA TYR A 14 -6.32 6.91 -17.06
C TYR A 14 -5.13 7.86 -16.93
N TRP A 15 -4.31 7.74 -15.88
CA TRP A 15 -3.26 8.73 -15.61
C TRP A 15 -1.85 8.21 -15.82
N LYS A 16 -1.59 6.91 -15.65
CA LYS A 16 -0.24 6.36 -15.78
C LYS A 16 0.32 6.61 -17.18
N GLY A 17 1.54 7.16 -17.25
CA GLY A 17 2.21 7.51 -18.50
C GLY A 17 1.59 8.72 -19.23
N THR A 18 0.78 9.54 -18.54
CA THR A 18 0.17 10.74 -19.11
C THR A 18 0.73 12.02 -18.46
N LEU A 19 0.48 13.17 -19.11
CA LEU A 19 0.82 14.48 -18.54
C LEU A 19 0.14 14.77 -17.19
N THR A 20 -0.95 14.07 -16.86
CA THR A 20 -1.59 14.17 -15.55
C THR A 20 -0.69 13.59 -14.46
N GLU A 21 -0.07 12.42 -14.69
CA GLU A 21 0.90 11.85 -13.77
C GLU A 21 2.10 12.79 -13.60
N ASP A 22 2.66 13.28 -14.71
CA ASP A 22 3.79 14.20 -14.71
C ASP A 22 3.49 15.49 -13.92
N ALA A 23 2.29 16.05 -14.11
CA ALA A 23 1.88 17.26 -13.40
C ALA A 23 1.75 17.03 -11.88
N ILE A 24 1.22 15.89 -11.45
CA ILE A 24 1.12 15.52 -10.03
C ILE A 24 2.52 15.31 -9.44
N ARG A 25 3.38 14.55 -10.12
CA ARG A 25 4.79 14.34 -9.72
C ARG A 25 5.56 15.66 -9.66
N ALA A 26 5.32 16.59 -10.58
CA ALA A 26 5.94 17.92 -10.57
C ALA A 26 5.49 18.77 -9.36
N VAL A 27 4.24 18.67 -8.92
CA VAL A 27 3.80 19.32 -7.66
C VAL A 27 4.58 18.76 -6.48
N TRP A 28 4.70 17.43 -6.38
CA TRP A 28 5.46 16.77 -5.32
C TRP A 28 6.94 17.18 -5.33
N GLN A 29 7.59 17.14 -6.49
CA GLN A 29 9.01 17.48 -6.67
C GLN A 29 9.33 18.94 -6.31
N ARG A 30 8.37 19.86 -6.45
CA ARG A 30 8.50 21.26 -6.02
C ARG A 30 8.23 21.48 -4.52
N GLY A 31 8.09 20.41 -3.74
CA GLY A 31 7.79 20.47 -2.30
C GLY A 31 6.31 20.68 -1.99
N GLY A 32 5.42 20.55 -2.98
CA GLY A 32 3.98 20.62 -2.78
C GLY A 32 3.45 19.34 -2.12
N VAL A 33 2.40 19.49 -1.31
CA VAL A 33 1.74 18.34 -0.68
C VAL A 33 0.82 17.64 -1.67
N VAL A 34 0.99 16.32 -1.80
CA VAL A 34 0.04 15.42 -2.48
C VAL A 34 -0.58 14.52 -1.41
N ALA A 35 -1.90 14.51 -1.35
CA ALA A 35 -2.66 13.73 -0.38
C ALA A 35 -3.76 12.95 -1.09
N GLY A 36 -4.28 11.91 -0.45
CA GLY A 36 -5.41 11.17 -0.95
C GLY A 36 -6.14 10.40 0.13
N THR A 37 -7.34 9.93 -0.21
CA THR A 37 -8.19 9.12 0.68
C THR A 37 -8.65 7.86 -0.03
N SER A 38 -8.79 6.75 0.71
CA SER A 38 -9.18 5.45 0.16
C SER A 38 -8.28 5.05 -1.02
N ALA A 39 -8.84 4.79 -2.21
CA ALA A 39 -8.07 4.55 -3.43
C ALA A 39 -7.04 5.64 -3.75
N GLY A 40 -7.39 6.91 -3.53
CA GLY A 40 -6.48 8.04 -3.75
C GLY A 40 -5.26 8.04 -2.82
N ALA A 41 -5.36 7.44 -1.63
CA ALA A 41 -4.20 7.24 -0.76
C ALA A 41 -3.35 6.07 -1.26
N MET A 42 -3.99 4.97 -1.65
CA MET A 42 -3.30 3.75 -2.10
C MET A 42 -2.43 3.99 -3.34
N VAL A 43 -2.86 4.85 -4.26
CA VAL A 43 -2.08 5.15 -5.48
C VAL A 43 -0.85 6.04 -5.23
N LEU A 44 -0.65 6.54 -4.01
CA LEU A 44 0.54 7.32 -3.65
C LEU A 44 1.75 6.44 -3.32
N SER A 45 1.53 5.17 -2.95
CA SER A 45 2.61 4.24 -2.60
C SER A 45 3.34 3.71 -3.83
N GLU A 46 4.52 3.13 -3.63
CA GLU A 46 5.29 2.49 -4.71
C GLU A 46 4.57 1.26 -5.26
N PHE A 47 4.08 0.41 -4.36
CA PHE A 47 3.34 -0.80 -4.69
C PHE A 47 1.86 -0.56 -4.43
N ILE A 48 1.02 -0.85 -5.42
CA ILE A 48 -0.40 -0.55 -5.37
C ILE A 48 -1.21 -1.83 -5.58
N ILE A 49 -2.09 -2.17 -4.63
CA ILE A 49 -3.12 -3.19 -4.86
C ILE A 49 -4.10 -2.59 -5.88
N SER A 50 -3.92 -2.97 -7.15
CA SER A 50 -4.38 -2.18 -8.29
C SER A 50 -5.89 -2.24 -8.56
N ALA A 51 -6.57 -3.30 -8.12
CA ALA A 51 -7.93 -3.65 -8.50
C ALA A 51 -8.18 -3.88 -10.01
N LYS A 52 -7.12 -3.98 -10.83
CA LYS A 52 -7.19 -4.21 -12.29
C LYS A 52 -8.08 -5.39 -12.70
N TYR A 53 -8.04 -6.46 -11.91
CA TYR A 53 -8.79 -7.69 -12.16
C TYR A 53 -9.89 -7.91 -11.10
N GLY A 54 -10.41 -6.83 -10.53
CA GLY A 54 -11.36 -6.83 -9.44
C GLY A 54 -10.72 -6.59 -8.08
N SER A 55 -11.57 -6.31 -7.09
CA SER A 55 -11.14 -6.04 -5.72
C SER A 55 -10.62 -7.31 -5.03
N LEU A 56 -9.45 -7.22 -4.41
CA LEU A 56 -8.93 -8.27 -3.53
C LEU A 56 -9.61 -8.21 -2.15
N SER A 57 -10.36 -9.25 -1.78
CA SER A 57 -10.89 -9.40 -0.41
C SER A 57 -9.81 -9.95 0.55
N PRO A 58 -9.92 -9.70 1.86
CA PRO A 58 -9.03 -10.31 2.85
C PRO A 58 -9.01 -11.85 2.81
N GLU A 59 -10.17 -12.48 2.61
CA GLU A 59 -10.32 -13.93 2.57
C GLU A 59 -9.64 -14.53 1.34
N SER A 60 -9.83 -13.90 0.17
CA SER A 60 -9.13 -14.31 -1.06
C SER A 60 -7.62 -14.14 -0.94
N ALA A 61 -7.16 -13.06 -0.30
CA ALA A 61 -5.74 -12.80 -0.10
C ALA A 61 -5.10 -13.82 0.87
N LEU A 62 -5.77 -14.09 1.99
CA LEU A 62 -5.30 -15.06 2.99
C LEU A 62 -5.28 -16.50 2.45
N SER A 63 -6.28 -16.87 1.65
CA SER A 63 -6.35 -18.22 1.09
C SER A 63 -5.29 -18.46 0.02
N ASN A 64 -4.96 -17.45 -0.77
CA ASN A 64 -3.89 -17.51 -1.77
C ASN A 64 -3.37 -16.10 -2.11
N PRO A 65 -2.12 -15.75 -1.76
CA PRO A 65 -1.55 -14.43 -2.01
C PRO A 65 -1.25 -14.16 -3.51
N PHE A 66 -1.35 -15.18 -4.36
CA PHE A 66 -1.02 -15.10 -5.79
C PHE A 66 -2.24 -15.02 -6.71
N VAL A 67 -3.44 -14.81 -6.17
CA VAL A 67 -4.64 -14.62 -6.99
C VAL A 67 -4.53 -13.38 -7.87
N GLN A 68 -5.15 -13.43 -9.04
CA GLN A 68 -5.08 -12.35 -10.03
C GLN A 68 -5.64 -11.02 -9.50
N ALA A 69 -6.66 -11.05 -8.64
CA ALA A 69 -7.20 -9.85 -7.98
C ALA A 69 -6.17 -9.14 -7.08
N GLY A 70 -5.13 -9.86 -6.62
CA GLY A 70 -3.98 -9.32 -5.89
C GLY A 70 -2.89 -8.76 -6.80
N HIS A 71 -3.22 -8.39 -8.04
CA HIS A 71 -2.28 -7.73 -8.94
C HIS A 71 -1.74 -6.43 -8.32
N ILE A 72 -0.41 -6.39 -8.19
CA ILE A 72 0.32 -5.19 -7.78
C ILE A 72 0.70 -4.41 -9.03
N GLU A 73 0.35 -3.14 -9.05
CA GLU A 73 0.86 -2.17 -10.02
C GLU A 73 2.03 -1.39 -9.40
N THR A 74 3.05 -1.13 -10.21
CA THR A 74 4.24 -0.31 -9.90
C THR A 74 4.36 0.84 -10.91
N ASP A 75 5.40 1.67 -10.81
CA ASP A 75 5.74 2.66 -11.84
C ASP A 75 4.60 3.63 -12.19
N PHE A 76 3.78 3.99 -11.20
CA PHE A 76 2.82 5.09 -11.27
C PHE A 76 3.35 6.27 -10.45
N LEU A 77 2.59 6.90 -9.54
CA LEU A 77 3.04 8.11 -8.84
C LEU A 77 4.29 7.91 -7.97
N ASN A 78 4.42 6.75 -7.30
CA ASN A 78 5.56 6.38 -6.43
C ASN A 78 6.06 7.56 -5.55
N LEU A 79 5.16 8.15 -4.75
CA LEU A 79 5.50 9.27 -3.85
C LEU A 79 5.96 8.78 -2.47
N ALA A 80 5.74 7.50 -2.16
CA ALA A 80 6.16 6.86 -0.93
C ALA A 80 6.90 5.54 -1.25
N SER A 81 8.20 5.68 -1.54
CA SER A 81 9.05 4.57 -1.97
C SER A 81 9.22 3.48 -0.89
N GLY A 82 9.21 2.23 -1.35
CA GLY A 82 9.29 1.02 -0.53
C GLY A 82 8.06 0.74 0.31
N LEU A 83 6.96 1.47 0.10
CA LEU A 83 5.71 1.30 0.84
C LEU A 83 4.63 0.65 -0.03
N ILE A 84 3.75 -0.10 0.63
CA ILE A 84 2.44 -0.52 0.12
C ILE A 84 1.38 -0.04 1.10
N PHE A 85 0.42 0.74 0.61
CA PHE A 85 -0.67 1.28 1.44
C PHE A 85 -1.94 0.45 1.29
N ASP A 86 -2.59 0.21 2.42
CA ASP A 86 -3.91 -0.39 2.47
C ASP A 86 -4.83 0.48 3.33
N THR A 87 -5.91 0.96 2.73
CA THR A 87 -6.89 1.83 3.39
C THR A 87 -8.09 1.05 3.86
N HIS A 88 -8.91 1.69 4.68
CA HIS A 88 -10.05 1.08 5.32
C HIS A 88 -9.71 -0.17 6.14
N PHE A 89 -8.62 -0.06 6.89
CA PHE A 89 -7.82 -1.21 7.26
C PHE A 89 -8.49 -2.10 8.29
N ILE A 90 -8.68 -1.62 9.52
CA ILE A 90 -9.29 -2.42 10.60
C ILE A 90 -10.75 -2.76 10.33
N GLU A 91 -11.52 -1.82 9.80
CA GLU A 91 -12.97 -1.96 9.65
C GLU A 91 -13.38 -2.93 8.53
N ARG A 92 -12.43 -3.27 7.65
CA ARG A 92 -12.61 -4.31 6.62
C ARG A 92 -11.71 -5.53 6.86
N ALA A 93 -11.13 -5.69 8.05
CA ALA A 93 -10.27 -6.81 8.42
C ALA A 93 -9.10 -7.04 7.42
N ARG A 94 -8.48 -5.96 6.94
CA ARG A 94 -7.50 -6.00 5.84
C ARG A 94 -6.06 -6.33 6.26
N GLN A 95 -5.83 -6.69 7.52
CA GLN A 95 -4.50 -7.14 7.98
C GLN A 95 -4.01 -8.34 7.16
N GLY A 96 -4.88 -9.34 7.01
CA GLY A 96 -4.55 -10.53 6.23
C GLY A 96 -4.24 -10.21 4.77
N ARG A 97 -5.01 -9.27 4.19
CA ARG A 97 -4.78 -8.77 2.84
C ARG A 97 -3.42 -8.13 2.68
N LEU A 98 -3.09 -7.17 3.53
CA LEU A 98 -1.83 -6.45 3.44
C LEU A 98 -0.63 -7.39 3.62
N VAL A 99 -0.70 -8.30 4.60
CA VAL A 99 0.35 -9.28 4.86
C VAL A 99 0.52 -10.26 3.68
N ALA A 100 -0.57 -10.76 3.10
CA ALA A 100 -0.53 -11.60 1.90
C ALA A 100 0.12 -10.89 0.71
N GLN A 101 -0.19 -9.60 0.51
CA GLN A 101 0.44 -8.82 -0.55
C GLN A 101 1.92 -8.54 -0.29
N MET A 102 2.34 -8.41 0.98
CA MET A 102 3.78 -8.35 1.33
C MET A 102 4.50 -9.66 1.01
N VAL A 103 3.88 -10.81 1.27
CA VAL A 103 4.42 -12.15 0.90
C VAL A 103 4.60 -12.25 -0.62
N LYS A 104 3.58 -11.83 -1.38
CA LYS A 104 3.64 -11.78 -2.84
C LYS A 104 4.84 -10.94 -3.32
N LEU A 105 5.00 -9.73 -2.79
CA LEU A 105 6.10 -8.84 -3.14
C LEU A 105 7.47 -9.42 -2.78
N PHE A 106 7.60 -10.04 -1.62
CA PHE A 106 8.83 -10.73 -1.25
C PHE A 106 9.16 -11.86 -2.23
N ASN A 107 8.17 -12.68 -2.60
CA ASN A 107 8.33 -13.75 -3.58
C ASN A 107 8.70 -13.23 -4.98
N GLU A 108 8.34 -11.99 -5.29
CA GLU A 108 8.74 -11.27 -6.52
C GLU A 108 10.11 -10.59 -6.41
N GLY A 109 10.80 -10.72 -5.26
CA GLY A 109 12.17 -10.22 -5.04
C GLY A 109 12.25 -8.88 -4.29
N HIS A 110 11.12 -8.32 -3.84
CA HIS A 110 11.09 -7.06 -3.09
C HIS A 110 11.24 -7.31 -1.58
N THR A 111 12.48 -7.32 -1.09
CA THR A 111 12.79 -7.74 0.30
C THR A 111 12.74 -6.63 1.35
N SER A 112 12.58 -5.36 0.94
CA SER A 112 12.60 -4.19 1.84
C SER A 112 11.25 -3.46 1.96
N VAL A 113 10.17 -4.11 1.51
CA VAL A 113 8.83 -3.50 1.50
C VAL A 113 8.26 -3.34 2.90
N ARG A 114 7.59 -2.21 3.14
CA ARG A 114 6.82 -1.95 4.35
C ARG A 114 5.34 -1.79 4.03
N GLY A 115 4.50 -2.56 4.71
CA GLY A 115 3.05 -2.43 4.65
C GLY A 115 2.57 -1.35 5.60
N VAL A 116 1.64 -0.51 5.15
CA VAL A 116 1.00 0.50 5.99
C VAL A 116 -0.51 0.38 5.87
N GLY A 117 -1.14 -0.13 6.93
CA GLY A 117 -2.58 -0.16 7.10
C GLY A 117 -3.07 1.14 7.73
N ILE A 118 -4.04 1.80 7.08
CA ILE A 118 -4.60 3.09 7.49
C ILE A 118 -6.10 2.90 7.74
N ASP A 119 -6.51 3.11 8.99
CA ASP A 119 -7.90 2.98 9.41
C ASP A 119 -8.78 4.12 8.84
N ASP A 120 -10.09 3.90 8.86
CA ASP A 120 -11.06 4.95 8.54
C ASP A 120 -10.85 6.21 9.38
N ARG A 121 -11.11 7.37 8.77
CA ARG A 121 -10.93 8.71 9.39
C ARG A 121 -9.53 8.94 9.99
N THR A 122 -8.52 8.27 9.43
CA THR A 122 -7.13 8.33 9.88
C THR A 122 -6.22 8.65 8.71
N ALA A 123 -5.16 9.39 8.98
CA ALA A 123 -4.15 9.77 8.00
C ALA A 123 -2.75 9.63 8.59
N ILE A 124 -1.79 9.32 7.72
CA ILE A 124 -0.36 9.44 8.00
C ILE A 124 0.24 10.52 7.09
N CYS A 125 0.81 11.56 7.69
CA CYS A 125 1.59 12.57 6.98
C CYS A 125 3.06 12.19 7.02
N ILE A 126 3.67 11.95 5.86
CA ILE A 126 5.07 11.56 5.72
C ILE A 126 5.84 12.78 5.22
N SER A 127 6.75 13.28 6.06
CA SER A 127 7.62 14.40 5.70
C SER A 127 8.83 13.92 4.86
N PRO A 128 9.54 14.84 4.16
CA PRO A 128 10.66 14.47 3.27
C PRO A 128 11.80 13.69 3.94
N ASN A 129 11.98 13.82 5.26
CA ASN A 129 12.97 13.05 6.02
C ASN A 129 12.45 11.64 6.44
N GLY A 130 11.29 11.22 5.94
CA GLY A 130 10.68 9.92 6.24
C GLY A 130 9.91 9.86 7.57
N LYS A 131 9.82 10.96 8.34
CA LYS A 131 9.05 10.98 9.59
C LYS A 131 7.55 10.99 9.29
N GLY A 132 6.85 9.95 9.77
CA GLY A 132 5.40 9.80 9.73
C GLY A 132 4.70 10.33 11.00
N VAL A 133 3.72 11.20 10.82
CA VAL A 133 2.82 11.70 11.88
C VAL A 133 1.40 11.19 11.60
N VAL A 134 0.83 10.47 12.58
CA VAL A 134 -0.53 9.95 12.51
C VAL A 134 -1.49 11.02 13.02
N MET A 135 -2.64 11.15 12.37
CA MET A 135 -3.70 12.09 12.69
C MET A 135 -5.05 11.44 12.43
N GLY A 136 -6.08 11.80 13.20
CA GLY A 136 -7.43 11.28 13.02
C GLY A 136 -7.94 10.57 14.27
N SER A 137 -8.90 9.66 14.08
CA SER A 137 -9.58 8.96 15.19
C SER A 137 -9.26 7.47 15.30
N GLY A 138 -8.57 6.89 14.33
CA GLY A 138 -8.15 5.48 14.32
C GLY A 138 -6.64 5.34 14.38
N ALA A 139 -6.13 4.20 13.90
CA ALA A 139 -4.72 3.86 13.95
C ALA A 139 -4.06 3.80 12.57
N VAL A 140 -2.74 3.84 12.59
CA VAL A 140 -1.90 3.39 11.47
C VAL A 140 -1.06 2.22 11.94
N SER A 141 -1.18 1.11 11.22
CA SER A 141 -0.41 -0.12 11.45
C SER A 141 0.72 -0.21 10.44
N VAL A 142 1.96 -0.30 10.90
CA VAL A 142 3.14 -0.42 10.05
C VAL A 142 3.75 -1.81 10.22
N TYR A 143 3.80 -2.56 9.13
CA TYR A 143 4.43 -3.87 9.01
C TYR A 143 5.77 -3.70 8.31
N ARG A 144 6.86 -4.14 8.96
CA ARG A 144 8.21 -3.98 8.45
C ARG A 144 8.95 -5.31 8.46
N ALA A 145 9.48 -5.69 7.30
CA ALA A 145 10.52 -6.69 7.21
C ALA A 145 11.88 -6.06 7.53
N ASP A 146 12.72 -6.78 8.25
CA ASP A 146 14.14 -6.50 8.42
C ASP A 146 14.99 -7.69 7.94
N THR A 147 16.30 -7.63 8.16
CA THR A 147 17.23 -8.69 7.72
C THR A 147 17.00 -10.05 8.39
N ALA A 148 16.27 -10.10 9.50
CA ALA A 148 15.91 -11.33 10.18
C ALA A 148 14.48 -11.80 9.83
N THR A 149 13.68 -10.99 9.13
CA THR A 149 12.38 -11.41 8.61
C THR A 149 12.56 -12.45 7.50
N ALA A 150 11.92 -13.60 7.66
CA ALA A 150 11.91 -14.66 6.66
C ALA A 150 10.48 -14.94 6.21
N PHE A 151 10.27 -14.93 4.89
CA PHE A 151 9.01 -15.35 4.29
C PHE A 151 9.22 -16.73 3.66
N ALA A 152 8.31 -17.66 3.96
CA ALA A 152 8.28 -18.98 3.36
C ALA A 152 6.94 -19.18 2.65
N VAL A 153 6.98 -19.74 1.45
CA VAL A 153 5.79 -20.01 0.62
C VAL A 153 5.81 -21.48 0.20
N ASN A 154 4.71 -22.19 0.43
CA ASN A 154 4.50 -23.56 0.00
C ASN A 154 3.11 -23.69 -0.65
N GLY A 155 3.07 -23.60 -1.98
CA GLY A 155 1.80 -23.50 -2.71
C GLY A 155 1.08 -22.21 -2.35
N THR A 156 -0.12 -22.32 -1.76
CA THR A 156 -0.90 -21.17 -1.29
C THR A 156 -0.71 -20.87 0.20
N GLN A 157 -0.06 -21.77 0.94
CA GLN A 157 0.28 -21.54 2.34
C GLN A 157 1.55 -20.70 2.42
N TYR A 158 1.59 -19.79 3.38
CA TYR A 158 2.77 -18.97 3.64
C TYR A 158 2.97 -18.71 5.13
N GLU A 159 4.21 -18.46 5.50
CA GLU A 159 4.64 -18.14 6.86
C GLU A 159 5.56 -16.92 6.82
N ILE A 160 5.45 -16.07 7.85
CA ILE A 160 6.33 -14.94 8.03
C ILE A 160 6.90 -15.01 9.44
N ASN A 161 8.20 -15.23 9.52
CA ASN A 161 8.94 -15.24 10.77
C ASN A 161 9.60 -13.88 10.98
N ASN A 162 9.55 -13.38 12.22
CA ASN A 162 10.16 -12.11 12.64
C ASN A 162 9.64 -10.87 11.88
N LEU A 163 8.32 -10.77 11.70
CA LEU A 163 7.70 -9.54 11.15
C LEU A 163 7.51 -8.51 12.27
N LEU A 164 8.03 -7.30 12.08
CA LEU A 164 7.83 -6.20 13.02
C LEU A 164 6.51 -5.50 12.73
N VAL A 165 5.68 -5.32 13.77
CA VAL A 165 4.43 -4.57 13.69
C VAL A 165 4.46 -3.43 14.69
N ALA A 166 4.29 -2.20 14.19
CA ALA A 166 4.16 -1.00 15.01
C ALA A 166 2.76 -0.40 14.81
N LEU A 167 2.06 -0.17 15.91
CA LEU A 167 0.75 0.50 15.93
C LEU A 167 0.93 1.91 16.46
N LYS A 168 0.42 2.89 15.73
CA LYS A 168 0.49 4.30 16.14
C LYS A 168 -0.90 4.92 16.06
N TRP A 169 -1.30 5.50 17.19
CA TRP A 169 -2.54 6.23 17.43
C TRP A 169 -2.19 7.71 17.58
#